data_AF-A0A5B1B3P3-F1
#
_entry.id   AF-A0A5B1B3P3-F1
#
_cell.length_a   1.000
_cell.length_b   1.000
_cell.length_c   1.000
_cell.angle_alpha   90.00
_cell.angle_beta   90.00
_cell.angle_gamma   90.00
#
_symmetry.space_group_name_H-M   'P 1'
#
loop_
_entity.id
_entity.type
_entity.pdbx_description
1 polymer ?
#
loop_
_entity_poly.entity_id
_entity_poly.type
_entity_poly.pdbx_seq_one_letter_code
_entity_poly.pdbx_strand_id
1 'polypeptide(L)'
;IAKELLRDVLACTVAGGLRYDIAAALHRFYAFCAATAVPEIHDLAATIETWQAPMILAITTGLTNARSEGYNRIVKHIGRIAFNRPWGPGQPRMGSRWVC
;
A
#
# COMPACT_ATOMS: atom_id res chain seq x y z
N ILE A 1 10.72 14.18 -4.82
CA ILE A 1 10.32 14.96 -3.62
C ILE A 1 9.02 14.42 -3.02
N ALA A 2 7.91 14.30 -3.76
CA ALA A 2 6.65 13.71 -3.26
C ALA A 2 6.83 12.39 -2.48
N LYS A 3 7.60 11.44 -3.04
CA LYS A 3 7.92 10.16 -2.37
C LYS A 3 8.62 10.34 -1.01
N GLU A 4 9.55 11.29 -0.88
CA GLU A 4 10.25 11.51 0.39
C GLU A 4 9.30 12.15 1.42
N LEU A 5 8.45 13.09 1.01
CA LEU A 5 7.40 13.65 1.88
C LEU A 5 6.41 12.58 2.36
N LEU A 6 6.08 11.61 1.50
CA LEU A 6 5.25 10.48 1.90
C LEU A 6 5.99 9.54 2.88
N ARG A 7 7.31 9.37 2.75
CA ARG A 7 8.11 8.63 3.74
C ARG A 7 8.12 9.33 5.09
N ASP A 8 8.13 10.66 5.12
CA ASP A 8 8.05 11.42 6.38
C ASP A 8 6.72 11.17 7.11
N VAL A 9 5.61 11.04 6.38
CA VAL A 9 4.31 10.65 6.97
C VAL A 9 4.40 9.26 7.62
N LEU A 10 5.02 8.29 6.95
CA LEU A 10 5.17 6.93 7.48
C LEU A 10 6.17 6.86 8.64
N ALA A 11 7.16 7.76 8.67
CA ALA A 11 8.13 7.85 9.77
C ALA A 11 7.49 8.27 11.11
N CYS A 12 6.31 8.93 11.08
CA CYS A 12 5.55 9.23 12.28
C CYS A 12 5.24 7.99 13.14
N THR A 13 5.21 6.79 12.54
CA THR A 13 5.02 5.52 13.26
C THR A 13 6.15 5.26 14.25
N VAL A 14 7.39 5.62 13.89
CA VAL A 14 8.59 5.46 14.74
C VAL A 14 8.65 6.58 15.78
N ALA A 15 8.14 7.76 15.46
CA ALA A 15 8.11 8.93 16.36
C ALA A 15 6.97 8.90 17.41
N GLY A 16 6.18 7.81 17.48
CA GLY A 16 5.12 7.64 18.47
C GLY A 16 3.70 7.96 17.98
N GLY A 17 3.52 8.28 16.69
CA GLY A 17 2.20 8.35 16.05
C GLY A 17 1.32 9.51 16.52
N LEU A 18 1.93 10.63 16.95
CA LEU A 18 1.17 11.79 17.43
C LEU A 18 0.36 12.43 16.30
N ARG A 19 -0.92 12.70 16.56
CA ARG A 19 -1.87 13.20 15.54
C ARG A 19 -1.42 14.49 14.87
N TYR A 20 -0.79 15.40 15.63
CA TYR A 20 -0.33 16.68 15.10
C TYR A 20 0.86 16.51 14.13
N ASP A 21 1.78 15.57 14.42
CA ASP A 21 2.92 15.28 13.54
C ASP A 21 2.45 14.67 12.21
N ILE A 22 1.49 13.74 12.29
CA ILE A 22 0.88 13.11 11.12
C ILE A 22 0.17 14.16 10.26
N ALA A 23 -0.63 15.04 10.87
CA ALA A 23 -1.34 16.09 10.17
C ALA A 23 -0.37 17.09 9.50
N ALA A 24 0.70 17.48 10.19
CA ALA A 24 1.72 18.38 9.64
C ALA A 24 2.49 17.73 8.47
N ALA A 25 2.82 16.44 8.56
CA ALA A 25 3.46 15.69 7.47
C ALA A 25 2.54 15.56 6.24
N LEU A 26 1.27 15.20 6.44
CA LEU A 26 0.27 15.13 5.37
C LEU A 26 0.04 16.48 4.71
N HIS A 27 -0.03 17.56 5.49
CA HIS A 27 -0.17 18.91 4.95
C HIS A 27 1.00 19.26 4.02
N ARG A 28 2.25 18.99 4.44
CA ARG A 28 3.43 19.23 3.59
C ARG A 28 3.39 18.40 2.30
N PHE A 29 2.95 17.15 2.38
CA PHE A 29 2.77 16.28 1.22
C PHE A 29 1.73 16.86 0.24
N TYR A 30 0.52 17.18 0.69
CA TYR A 30 -0.54 17.69 -0.19
C TYR A 30 -0.22 19.08 -0.73
N ALA A 31 0.39 19.96 0.08
CA ALA A 31 0.84 21.27 -0.38
C ALA A 31 1.86 21.14 -1.53
N PHE A 32 2.78 20.18 -1.43
CA PHE A 32 3.71 19.89 -2.52
C PHE A 32 2.98 19.38 -3.76
N CYS A 33 2.06 18.42 -3.61
CA CYS A 33 1.31 17.87 -4.74
C CYS A 33 0.49 18.95 -5.46
N ALA A 34 -0.17 19.84 -4.71
CA ALA A 34 -0.93 20.96 -5.27
C ALA A 34 -0.05 21.98 -6.02
N ALA A 35 1.19 22.18 -5.59
CA ALA A 35 2.13 23.12 -6.23
C ALA A 35 2.78 22.56 -7.50
N THR A 36 2.77 21.24 -7.69
CA THR A 36 3.35 20.58 -8.88
C THR A 36 2.38 20.58 -10.07
N ALA A 37 2.90 20.75 -11.29
CA ALA A 37 2.13 20.67 -12.54
C ALA A 37 2.06 19.26 -13.14
N VAL A 38 2.61 18.24 -12.46
CA VAL A 38 2.70 16.86 -12.95
C VAL A 38 1.42 16.11 -12.59
N PRO A 39 0.59 15.68 -13.56
CA PRO A 39 -0.70 15.08 -13.29
C PRO A 39 -0.60 13.76 -12.51
N GLU A 40 0.45 12.98 -12.72
CA GLU A 40 0.69 11.72 -11.98
C GLU A 40 0.87 11.95 -10.47
N ILE A 41 1.32 13.15 -10.06
CA ILE A 41 1.43 13.53 -8.65
C ILE A 41 0.06 13.88 -8.05
N HIS A 42 -0.86 14.42 -8.86
CA HIS A 42 -2.23 14.66 -8.43
C HIS A 42 -2.99 13.34 -8.29
N ASP A 43 -2.83 12.41 -9.22
CA ASP A 43 -3.40 11.06 -9.12
C ASP A 43 -2.87 10.31 -7.89
N LEU A 44 -1.58 10.46 -7.60
CA LEU A 44 -0.99 9.96 -6.37
C LEU A 44 -1.64 10.60 -5.14
N ALA A 45 -1.84 11.93 -5.13
CA ALA A 45 -2.48 12.62 -4.00
C ALA A 45 -3.90 12.13 -3.76
N ALA A 46 -4.71 11.97 -4.83
CA ALA A 46 -6.07 11.44 -4.75
C ALA A 46 -6.09 9.99 -4.23
N THR A 47 -5.10 9.18 -4.65
CA THR A 47 -4.92 7.83 -4.10
C THR A 47 -4.62 7.89 -2.60
N ILE A 48 -3.66 8.72 -2.18
CA ILE A 48 -3.30 8.84 -0.75
C ILE A 48 -4.48 9.36 0.08
N GLU A 49 -5.27 10.29 -0.44
CA GLU A 49 -6.49 10.79 0.21
C GLU A 49 -7.48 9.65 0.47
N THR A 50 -7.72 8.81 -0.55
CA THR A 50 -8.60 7.63 -0.43
C THR A 50 -8.13 6.68 0.67
N TRP A 51 -6.83 6.52 0.84
CA TRP A 51 -6.20 5.62 1.83
C TRP A 51 -5.81 6.31 3.14
N GLN A 52 -6.14 7.58 3.33
CA GLN A 52 -5.61 8.37 4.45
C GLN A 52 -6.06 7.82 5.80
N ALA A 53 -7.35 7.50 5.94
CA ALA A 53 -7.90 6.98 7.20
C ALA A 53 -7.21 5.67 7.64
N PRO A 54 -7.10 4.62 6.79
CA PRO A 54 -6.37 3.42 7.17
C PRO A 54 -4.88 3.66 7.39
N MET A 55 -4.23 4.59 6.68
CA MET A 55 -2.84 4.97 6.96
C MET A 55 -2.67 5.59 8.34
N ILE A 56 -3.52 6.53 8.73
CA ILE A 56 -3.49 7.16 10.07
C ILE A 56 -3.72 6.09 11.14
N LEU A 57 -4.66 5.16 10.92
CA LEU A 57 -4.88 4.04 11.83
C LEU A 57 -3.63 3.17 11.96
N ALA A 58 -2.99 2.80 10.85
CA ALA A 58 -1.77 2.00 10.87
C ALA A 58 -0.62 2.71 11.60
N ILE A 59 -0.45 4.02 11.40
CA ILE A 59 0.57 4.82 12.07
C ILE A 59 0.31 4.92 13.59
N THR A 60 -0.95 5.15 13.98
CA THR A 60 -1.32 5.36 15.40
C THR A 60 -1.38 4.07 16.20
N THR A 61 -1.69 2.94 15.56
CA THR A 61 -1.84 1.63 16.23
C THR A 61 -0.64 0.71 16.01
N GLY A 62 0.20 0.99 15.01
CA GLY A 62 1.26 0.08 14.56
C GLY A 62 0.75 -1.18 13.87
N LEU A 63 -0.57 -1.32 13.65
CA LEU A 63 -1.16 -2.48 13.01
C LEU A 63 -0.91 -2.42 11.50
N THR A 64 -0.36 -3.50 10.94
CA THR A 64 -0.05 -3.60 9.50
C THR A 64 -0.59 -4.91 8.94
N ASN A 65 -0.94 -4.89 7.65
CA ASN A 65 -1.34 -6.09 6.91
C ASN A 65 -0.13 -6.94 6.48
N ALA A 66 1.10 -6.56 6.87
CA ALA A 66 2.34 -7.17 6.40
C ALA A 66 2.39 -8.69 6.62
N ARG A 67 1.84 -9.16 7.75
CA ARG A 67 1.75 -10.59 8.04
C ARG A 67 0.85 -11.33 7.03
N SER A 68 -0.35 -10.80 6.79
CA SER A 68 -1.31 -11.38 5.84
C SER A 68 -0.79 -11.32 4.40
N GLU A 69 -0.14 -10.22 4.01
CA GLU A 69 0.51 -10.10 2.70
C GLU A 69 1.68 -11.07 2.55
N GLY A 70 2.45 -11.31 3.61
CA GLY A 70 3.51 -12.30 3.64
C GLY A 70 3.00 -13.70 3.33
N TYR A 71 1.90 -14.12 3.97
CA TYR A 71 1.23 -15.38 3.66
C TYR A 71 0.73 -15.43 2.22
N ASN A 72 0.05 -14.37 1.76
CA ASN A 72 -0.42 -14.29 0.37
C ASN A 72 0.72 -14.43 -0.64
N ARG A 73 1.89 -13.84 -0.34
CA ARG A 73 3.08 -13.95 -1.19
C ARG A 73 3.61 -15.38 -1.25
N ILE A 74 3.69 -16.08 -0.11
CA ILE A 74 4.13 -17.49 -0.04
C ILE A 74 3.17 -18.37 -0.84
N VAL A 75 1.86 -18.25 -0.60
CA VAL A 75 0.85 -19.04 -1.31
C VAL A 75 0.90 -18.82 -2.82
N LYS A 76 1.00 -17.55 -3.27
CA LYS A 76 1.16 -17.22 -4.69
C LYS A 76 2.48 -17.74 -5.28
N HIS A 77 3.54 -17.85 -4.48
CA HIS A 77 4.82 -18.40 -4.93
C HIS A 77 4.74 -19.92 -5.10
N ILE A 78 4.19 -20.63 -4.10
CA ILE A 78 3.95 -22.08 -4.16
C ILE A 78 3.05 -22.42 -5.35
N GLY A 79 1.95 -21.69 -5.54
CA GLY A 79 1.07 -21.90 -6.70
C GLY A 79 1.79 -21.74 -8.04
N ARG A 80 2.70 -20.76 -8.16
CA ARG A 80 3.53 -20.59 -9.36
C ARG A 80 4.51 -21.74 -9.55
N ILE A 81 5.16 -22.25 -8.51
CA ILE A 81 6.08 -23.39 -8.63
C ILE A 81 5.33 -24.68 -8.96
N ALA A 82 4.22 -24.94 -8.26
CA ALA A 82 3.48 -26.18 -8.36
C ALA A 82 2.70 -26.33 -9.69
N PHE A 83 2.19 -25.22 -10.24
CA PHE A 83 1.28 -25.24 -11.39
C PHE A 83 1.86 -24.62 -12.67
N ASN A 84 3.12 -24.18 -12.70
CA ASN A 84 3.79 -23.76 -13.93
C ASN A 84 4.28 -24.97 -14.76
N ARG A 85 3.34 -25.83 -15.19
CA ARG A 85 3.56 -26.87 -16.22
C ARG A 85 3.18 -26.34 -17.60
N PRO A 86 3.78 -26.83 -18.70
CA PRO A 86 3.39 -26.43 -20.05
C PRO A 86 1.92 -26.74 -20.32
N TRP A 87 1.24 -25.76 -20.94
CA TRP A 87 -0.16 -25.85 -21.35
C TRP A 87 -0.37 -27.01 -22.33
N GLY A 88 -1.13 -28.04 -21.92
CA GLY A 88 -1.74 -29.01 -22.83
C GLY A 88 -3.18 -28.59 -23.15
N PRO A 89 -3.67 -28.74 -24.39
CA PRO A 89 -5.03 -28.34 -24.74
C PRO A 89 -6.04 -29.24 -24.01
N GLY A 90 -6.91 -28.64 -23.18
CA GLY A 90 -8.07 -29.31 -22.60
C GLY A 90 -8.28 -29.22 -21.09
N GLN A 91 -7.42 -28.55 -20.32
CA GLN A 91 -7.64 -28.40 -18.87
C GLN A 91 -8.29 -27.05 -18.52
N PRO A 92 -9.32 -27.01 -17.65
CA PRO A 92 -9.90 -25.76 -17.18
C PRO A 92 -8.87 -24.96 -16.38
N ARG A 93 -8.89 -23.62 -16.52
CA ARG A 93 -8.19 -22.74 -15.59
C ARG A 93 -8.70 -23.05 -14.19
N MET A 94 -7.88 -23.70 -13.36
CA MET A 94 -8.19 -23.86 -11.95
C MET A 94 -7.95 -22.50 -11.28
N GLY A 95 -8.88 -21.58 -11.48
CA GLY A 95 -8.98 -20.38 -10.68
C GLY A 95 -9.22 -20.84 -9.25
N SER A 96 -8.22 -20.68 -8.39
CA SER A 96 -8.40 -20.90 -6.97
C SER A 96 -9.46 -19.93 -6.47
N ARG A 97 -10.71 -20.39 -6.35
CA ARG A 97 -11.78 -19.67 -5.67
C ARG A 97 -11.48 -19.77 -4.18
N TRP A 98 -10.79 -18.76 -3.66
CA TRP A 98 -10.63 -18.56 -2.24
C TRP A 98 -11.98 -18.11 -1.69
N VAL A 99 -12.59 -18.94 -0.86
CA VAL A 99 -13.74 -18.57 -0.02
C VAL A 99 -13.13 -18.00 1.25
N CYS A 100 -13.35 -16.71 1.49
CA CYS A 100 -13.10 -16.08 2.79
C CYS A 100 -14.16 -16.54 3.80
#